data_AF-A0A3A9UM71-F1
#
_entry.id   AF-A0A3A9UM71-F1
#
_cell.length_a   1.000
_cell.length_b   1.000
_cell.length_c   1.000
_cell.angle_alpha   90.00
_cell.angle_beta   90.00
_cell.angle_gamma   90.00
#
_symmetry.space_group_name_H-M   'P 1'
#
loop_
_entity.id
_entity.type
_entity.pdbx_description
1 polymer ?
#
loop_
_entity_poly.entity_id
_entity_poly.type
_entity_poly.pdbx_seq_one_letter_code
_entity_poly.pdbx_strand_id
1 'polypeptide(L)'
;MKKNCLALIICLLTSNLIKTSNIRDNKLRVDYYSTVEFVETPLSYIKGSIPLEKEIALNRNHYRFSYNSKNELVSIAFYNGSTPKSPNHTANLFTLAHRMEFSYDDETEKVIFFNTRGERITVLGNCSEFVYTKNQLGFRESLHFLDSFENRVENSWNIFEYTWEYLNDGGVIENRFNEEKKQVSIRPGFEFYRLKLYFNNAGHISLMQNIDKEGNLVENNSGASQDNITTNSNGNFLQWQVLNNQYQLEKGNGPDVAIGLQEFNEFGYEIGLEHLDENNKPIYSAYGICRSKTKFDKYGNIYERTFYNEANEPSVHKEAGYHKLIIEWDEPGNDRNLLTYYDIDNNPVIHKTRGYHAVKYEYNGNNLIKISYLDTSYALVNRRDNGISYFSYQYDNEGKQTDILRFDKDGKKL
;
A
#
# COMPACT_ATOMS: atom_id res chain seq x y z
N MET A 1 84.17 56.12 -13.00
CA MET A 1 83.33 57.32 -13.28
C MET A 1 81.87 56.89 -13.41
N LYS A 2 80.97 57.48 -12.60
CA LYS A 2 79.50 57.70 -12.72
C LYS A 2 78.61 56.57 -13.32
N LYS A 3 77.71 55.91 -12.58
CA LYS A 3 76.38 56.29 -12.00
C LYS A 3 75.16 55.98 -12.91
N ASN A 4 74.18 55.27 -12.32
CA ASN A 4 72.70 55.34 -12.43
C ASN A 4 71.88 54.18 -13.06
N CYS A 5 71.30 53.37 -12.16
CA CYS A 5 69.89 53.00 -11.92
C CYS A 5 68.84 52.80 -13.05
N LEU A 6 68.27 51.57 -13.03
CA LEU A 6 66.86 51.17 -12.75
C LEU A 6 65.70 51.69 -13.63
N ALA A 7 64.93 50.76 -14.21
CA ALA A 7 63.46 50.74 -14.08
C ALA A 7 62.90 49.36 -14.45
N LEU A 8 62.14 48.79 -13.52
CA LEU A 8 61.35 47.56 -13.60
C LEU A 8 60.01 47.90 -14.30
N ILE A 9 59.57 47.12 -15.28
CA ILE A 9 58.19 47.19 -15.80
C ILE A 9 57.51 45.84 -15.55
N ILE A 10 56.55 45.86 -14.64
CA ILE A 10 55.59 44.79 -14.37
C ILE A 10 54.43 44.99 -15.35
N CYS A 11 54.18 44.01 -16.20
CA CYS A 11 52.92 43.91 -16.94
C CYS A 11 52.11 42.73 -16.40
N LEU A 12 51.00 43.08 -15.76
CA LEU A 12 49.94 42.20 -15.27
C LEU A 12 49.25 41.51 -16.45
N LEU A 13 49.31 40.17 -16.49
CA LEU A 13 48.45 39.34 -17.32
C LEU A 13 47.18 39.03 -16.52
N THR A 14 46.06 39.64 -16.91
CA THR A 14 44.73 39.33 -16.39
C THR A 14 44.30 37.96 -16.93
N SER A 15 44.25 36.95 -16.06
CA SER A 15 43.61 35.68 -16.34
C SER A 15 42.09 35.85 -16.34
N ASN A 16 41.48 35.72 -17.52
CA ASN A 16 40.04 35.54 -17.62
C ASN A 16 39.69 34.16 -17.03
N LEU A 17 39.29 34.14 -15.75
CA LEU A 17 38.56 33.01 -15.18
C LEU A 17 37.22 32.89 -15.92
N ILE A 18 37.13 31.91 -16.82
CA ILE A 18 35.84 31.36 -17.23
C ILE A 18 35.29 30.69 -15.96
N LYS A 19 34.40 31.39 -15.24
CA LYS A 19 33.50 30.75 -14.29
C LYS A 19 32.58 29.84 -15.09
N THR A 20 32.96 28.57 -15.22
CA THR A 20 32.01 27.51 -15.53
C THR A 20 31.05 27.46 -14.36
N SER A 21 29.88 28.08 -14.52
CA SER A 21 28.75 27.83 -13.64
C SER A 21 28.39 26.35 -13.79
N ASN A 22 28.86 25.52 -12.86
CA ASN A 22 28.30 24.19 -12.64
C ASN A 22 26.87 24.38 -12.10
N ILE A 23 25.94 24.73 -12.98
CA ILE A 23 24.54 24.43 -12.78
C ILE A 23 24.46 22.93 -13.01
N ARG A 24 24.72 22.12 -11.97
CA ARG A 24 24.25 20.74 -11.96
C ARG A 24 22.74 20.85 -12.02
N ASP A 25 22.19 20.62 -13.21
CA ASP A 25 20.76 20.48 -13.40
C ASP A 25 20.35 19.29 -12.51
N ASN A 26 19.81 19.57 -11.32
CA ASN A 26 19.32 18.60 -10.33
C ASN A 26 18.03 17.94 -10.84
N LYS A 27 18.01 17.55 -12.12
CA LYS A 27 16.85 16.98 -12.75
C LYS A 27 16.75 15.52 -12.32
N LEU A 28 15.72 15.22 -11.54
CA LEU A 28 15.42 13.86 -11.13
C LEU A 28 15.09 13.01 -12.38
N ARG A 29 15.61 11.78 -12.42
CA ARG A 29 15.09 10.77 -13.37
C ARG A 29 13.74 10.31 -12.84
N VAL A 30 12.71 10.25 -13.68
CA VAL A 30 11.39 9.77 -13.28
C VAL A 30 11.02 8.57 -14.13
N ASP A 31 10.85 7.43 -13.46
CA ASP A 31 10.39 6.18 -14.04
C ASP A 31 8.90 5.98 -13.68
N TYR A 32 8.13 5.40 -14.60
CA TYR A 32 6.68 5.25 -14.46
C TYR A 32 6.29 3.79 -14.34
N TYR A 33 5.39 3.46 -13.42
CA TYR A 33 4.93 2.09 -13.20
C TYR A 33 3.42 2.04 -12.99
N SER A 34 2.76 0.97 -13.44
CA SER A 34 1.32 0.77 -13.17
C SER A 34 1.06 0.46 -11.70
N THR A 35 1.93 -0.36 -11.12
CA THR A 35 1.82 -0.91 -9.76
C THR A 35 3.20 -0.99 -9.09
N VAL A 36 3.24 -1.32 -7.81
CA VAL A 36 4.47 -1.63 -7.05
C VAL A 36 4.57 -3.13 -6.77
N GLU A 37 5.77 -3.66 -6.56
CA GLU A 37 5.96 -5.06 -6.21
C GLU A 37 5.33 -5.40 -4.85
N PHE A 38 4.94 -6.66 -4.65
CA PHE A 38 4.43 -7.15 -3.37
C PHE A 38 5.51 -7.09 -2.27
N VAL A 39 5.13 -6.61 -1.09
CA VAL A 39 6.00 -6.52 0.11
C VAL A 39 5.22 -6.93 1.35
N GLU A 40 5.76 -7.82 2.18
CA GLU A 40 5.13 -8.25 3.44
C GLU A 40 5.92 -7.81 4.69
N THR A 41 7.18 -7.40 4.51
CA THR A 41 8.06 -6.85 5.54
C THR A 41 8.54 -5.45 5.16
N PRO A 42 8.66 -4.52 6.12
CA PRO A 42 9.26 -3.21 5.84
C PRO A 42 10.78 -3.29 5.59
N LEU A 43 11.41 -4.46 5.77
CA LEU A 43 12.78 -4.69 5.33
C LEU A 43 12.93 -4.51 3.81
N SER A 44 11.93 -4.97 3.05
CA SER A 44 11.95 -4.91 1.59
C SER A 44 11.90 -3.47 1.09
N TYR A 45 12.73 -3.17 0.11
CA TYR A 45 12.66 -1.90 -0.62
C TYR A 45 11.45 -1.89 -1.55
N ILE A 46 10.72 -0.78 -1.57
CA ILE A 46 9.59 -0.60 -2.50
C ILE A 46 10.14 -0.41 -3.91
N LYS A 47 9.68 -1.25 -4.83
CA LYS A 47 10.06 -1.23 -6.25
C LYS A 47 8.82 -1.11 -7.13
N GLY A 48 8.98 -0.50 -8.30
CA GLY A 48 7.94 -0.51 -9.33
C GLY A 48 7.83 -1.90 -9.98
N SER A 49 6.61 -2.35 -10.23
CA SER A 49 6.33 -3.70 -10.78
C SER A 49 6.22 -3.67 -12.31
N ILE A 50 5.13 -3.11 -12.85
CA ILE A 50 4.91 -3.05 -14.30
C ILE A 50 5.38 -1.70 -14.84
N PRO A 51 6.50 -1.62 -15.57
CA PRO A 51 6.98 -0.37 -16.14
C PRO A 51 6.03 0.14 -17.23
N LEU A 52 5.88 1.46 -17.33
CA LEU A 52 5.07 2.14 -18.32
C LEU A 52 5.90 3.16 -19.10
N GLU A 53 5.63 3.26 -20.40
CA GLU A 53 6.04 4.44 -21.14
C GLU A 53 5.31 5.68 -20.63
N LYS A 54 5.99 6.83 -20.63
CA LYS A 54 5.44 8.08 -20.12
C LYS A 54 4.10 8.46 -20.76
N GLU A 55 3.95 8.25 -22.07
CA GLU A 55 2.70 8.56 -22.78
C GLU A 55 1.53 7.72 -22.28
N ILE A 56 1.76 6.42 -22.04
CA ILE A 56 0.76 5.52 -21.46
C ILE A 56 0.44 5.94 -20.02
N ALA A 57 1.47 6.17 -19.20
CA ALA A 57 1.30 6.55 -17.80
C ALA A 57 0.47 7.82 -17.65
N LEU A 58 0.72 8.84 -18.47
CA LEU A 58 -0.01 10.12 -18.39
C LEU A 58 -1.50 10.05 -18.77
N ASN A 59 -2.00 8.90 -19.22
CA ASN A 59 -3.40 8.67 -19.54
C ASN A 59 -4.10 7.69 -18.56
N ARG A 60 -3.46 7.36 -17.43
CA ARG A 60 -4.00 6.40 -16.45
C ARG A 60 -3.47 6.60 -15.03
N ASN A 61 -3.99 5.80 -14.09
CA ASN A 61 -3.38 5.66 -12.78
C ASN A 61 -1.97 5.04 -12.90
N HIS A 62 -0.98 5.64 -12.27
CA HIS A 62 0.40 5.19 -12.26
C HIS A 62 1.18 5.72 -11.05
N TYR A 63 2.26 5.04 -10.74
CA TYR A 63 3.33 5.52 -9.88
C TYR A 63 4.41 6.25 -10.66
N ARG A 64 4.97 7.27 -10.04
CA ARG A 64 6.21 7.94 -10.44
C ARG A 64 7.27 7.67 -9.40
N PHE A 65 8.37 7.05 -9.83
CA PHE A 65 9.56 6.80 -9.02
C PHE A 65 10.63 7.81 -9.46
N SER A 66 10.99 8.74 -8.57
CA SER A 66 11.98 9.76 -8.86
C SER A 66 13.32 9.37 -8.26
N TYR A 67 14.40 9.46 -9.05
CA TYR A 67 15.75 9.14 -8.64
C TYR A 67 16.66 10.36 -8.76
N ASN A 68 17.57 10.51 -7.81
CA ASN A 68 18.59 11.56 -7.88
C ASN A 68 19.75 11.19 -8.83
N SER A 69 20.73 12.07 -8.97
CA SER A 69 21.90 11.85 -9.83
C SER A 69 22.79 10.66 -9.45
N LYS A 70 22.63 10.10 -8.24
CA LYS A 70 23.31 8.88 -7.77
C LYS A 70 22.48 7.61 -8.00
N ASN A 71 21.31 7.72 -8.63
CA ASN A 71 20.31 6.65 -8.76
C ASN A 71 19.68 6.20 -7.45
N GLU A 72 19.71 7.03 -6.40
CA GLU A 72 18.97 6.77 -5.16
C GLU A 72 17.51 7.20 -5.37
N LEU A 73 16.56 6.36 -4.95
CA LEU A 73 15.13 6.66 -5.01
C LEU A 73 14.81 7.76 -4.02
N VAL A 74 14.33 8.91 -4.46
CA VAL A 74 14.02 10.05 -3.56
C VAL A 74 12.54 10.27 -3.36
N SER A 75 11.68 9.77 -4.26
CA SER A 75 10.24 9.84 -4.06
C SER A 75 9.48 8.76 -4.82
N ILE A 76 8.41 8.26 -4.22
CA ILE A 76 7.35 7.51 -4.91
C ILE A 76 6.06 8.32 -4.78
N ALA A 77 5.33 8.52 -5.86
CA ALA A 77 4.04 9.19 -5.82
C ALA A 77 3.02 8.64 -6.82
N PHE A 78 1.74 8.61 -6.43
CA PHE A 78 0.65 8.04 -7.23
C PHE A 78 -0.20 9.12 -7.91
N TYR A 79 -0.46 8.96 -9.21
CA TYR A 79 -1.16 9.94 -10.03
C TYR A 79 -2.16 9.27 -10.95
N ASN A 80 -3.20 10.01 -11.36
CA ASN A 80 -3.90 9.77 -12.62
C ASN A 80 -3.53 10.88 -13.59
N GLY A 81 -2.80 10.55 -14.65
CA GLY A 81 -2.24 11.56 -15.54
C GLY A 81 -1.35 12.55 -14.80
N SER A 82 -1.78 13.81 -14.68
CA SER A 82 -1.08 14.83 -13.88
C SER A 82 -1.72 15.13 -12.52
N THR A 83 -2.85 14.50 -12.21
CA THR A 83 -3.61 14.72 -10.99
C THR A 83 -3.07 13.84 -9.86
N PRO A 84 -2.56 14.41 -8.75
CA PRO A 84 -2.22 13.65 -7.55
C PRO A 84 -3.41 12.85 -7.02
N LYS A 85 -3.21 11.57 -6.71
CA LYS A 85 -4.24 10.73 -6.10
C LYS A 85 -3.71 10.00 -4.87
N SER A 86 -4.58 9.79 -3.90
CA SER A 86 -4.34 8.77 -2.88
C SER A 86 -4.35 7.40 -3.55
N PRO A 87 -3.46 6.48 -3.17
CA PRO A 87 -3.47 5.11 -3.66
C PRO A 87 -4.85 4.48 -3.46
N ASN A 88 -5.38 3.87 -4.52
CA ASN A 88 -6.66 3.16 -4.49
C ASN A 88 -6.42 1.64 -4.37
N HIS A 89 -7.49 0.84 -4.44
CA HIS A 89 -7.42 -0.62 -4.34
C HIS A 89 -6.57 -1.30 -5.44
N THR A 90 -6.21 -0.62 -6.53
CA THR A 90 -5.32 -1.13 -7.59
C THR A 90 -3.87 -0.74 -7.43
N ALA A 91 -3.57 0.10 -6.45
CA ALA A 91 -2.24 0.66 -6.26
C ALA A 91 -1.30 -0.32 -5.50
N ASN A 92 -1.75 -1.53 -5.18
CA ASN A 92 -1.16 -2.46 -4.20
C ASN A 92 -1.09 -1.84 -2.79
N LEU A 93 -1.45 -2.61 -1.77
CA LEU A 93 -1.87 -2.13 -0.43
C LEU A 93 -0.74 -1.53 0.45
N PHE A 94 0.43 -1.24 -0.10
CA PHE A 94 1.65 -1.00 0.68
C PHE A 94 2.19 0.43 0.60
N THR A 95 1.61 1.30 -0.23
CA THR A 95 1.92 2.73 -0.21
C THR A 95 0.97 3.45 0.73
N LEU A 96 1.53 4.00 1.81
CA LEU A 96 0.76 4.54 2.93
C LEU A 96 0.23 5.97 2.69
N ALA A 97 0.64 6.61 1.60
CA ALA A 97 0.33 8.00 1.29
C ALA A 97 0.31 8.24 -0.23
N HIS A 98 -0.20 9.40 -0.66
CA HIS A 98 -0.07 9.85 -2.06
C HIS A 98 1.39 9.90 -2.48
N ARG A 99 2.24 10.50 -1.65
CA ARG A 99 3.67 10.64 -1.91
C ARG A 99 4.49 10.25 -0.68
N MET A 100 5.53 9.47 -0.92
CA MET A 100 6.57 9.10 0.04
C MET A 100 7.88 9.70 -0.45
N GLU A 101 8.62 10.35 0.43
CA GLU A 101 9.95 10.88 0.12
C GLU A 101 11.00 10.19 0.97
N PHE A 102 12.15 9.92 0.36
CA PHE A 102 13.22 9.11 0.92
C PHE A 102 14.48 9.96 1.02
N SER A 103 15.17 9.86 2.16
CA SER A 103 16.48 10.46 2.36
C SER A 103 17.45 9.45 2.93
N TYR A 104 18.73 9.64 2.59
CA TYR A 104 19.81 8.72 2.93
C TYR A 104 20.97 9.52 3.49
N ASP A 105 21.54 9.04 4.60
CA ASP A 105 22.88 9.38 5.04
C ASP A 105 23.71 8.08 5.20
N ASP A 106 24.88 8.13 5.83
CA ASP A 106 25.74 6.95 5.98
C ASP A 106 25.12 5.89 6.89
N GLU A 107 24.35 6.30 7.91
CA GLU A 107 23.84 5.45 8.99
C GLU A 107 22.34 5.17 8.88
N THR A 108 21.58 6.02 8.19
CA THR A 108 20.12 5.97 8.16
C THR A 108 19.51 6.10 6.77
N GLU A 109 18.32 5.54 6.64
CA GLU A 109 17.36 5.83 5.57
C GLU A 109 16.07 6.30 6.24
N LYS A 110 15.49 7.39 5.74
CA LYS A 110 14.27 7.97 6.31
C LYS A 110 13.19 8.07 5.27
N VAL A 111 11.95 7.87 5.70
CA VAL A 111 10.76 8.00 4.85
C VAL A 111 9.74 8.93 5.49
N ILE A 112 9.29 9.93 4.74
CA ILE A 112 8.24 10.87 5.16
C ILE A 112 7.07 10.86 4.17
N PHE A 113 5.89 11.26 4.64
CA PHE A 113 4.63 11.01 3.95
C PHE A 113 3.88 12.31 3.67
N PHE A 114 3.29 12.41 2.47
CA PHE A 114 2.53 13.57 2.03
C PHE A 114 1.20 13.19 1.42
N ASN A 115 0.18 14.01 1.69
CA ASN A 115 -1.11 13.91 1.00
C ASN A 115 -1.05 14.52 -0.41
N THR A 116 -2.18 14.48 -1.13
CA THR A 116 -2.32 15.00 -2.51
C THR A 116 -2.14 16.52 -2.63
N ARG A 117 -2.12 17.25 -1.50
CA ARG A 117 -1.86 18.70 -1.46
C ARG A 117 -0.40 19.04 -1.18
N GLY A 118 0.44 18.01 -0.95
CA GLY A 118 1.84 18.20 -0.60
C GLY A 118 2.07 18.57 0.86
N GLU A 119 1.08 18.39 1.73
CA GLU A 119 1.23 18.59 3.17
C GLU A 119 1.75 17.29 3.80
N ARG A 120 2.66 17.41 4.78
CA ARG A 120 3.14 16.27 5.56
C ARG A 120 1.98 15.67 6.37
N ILE A 121 1.88 14.34 6.40
CA ILE A 121 0.84 13.61 7.13
C ILE A 121 1.45 12.51 8.01
N THR A 122 0.63 11.99 8.93
CA THR A 122 0.95 10.74 9.63
C THR A 122 0.31 9.54 8.94
N VAL A 123 0.93 8.38 9.13
CA VAL A 123 0.46 7.08 8.64
C VAL A 123 0.58 6.04 9.75
N LEU A 124 -0.15 4.93 9.64
CA LEU A 124 -0.17 3.85 10.65
C LEU A 124 -0.31 4.40 12.08
N GLY A 125 -1.32 5.24 12.32
CA GLY A 125 -1.47 5.99 13.56
C GLY A 125 -0.77 7.35 13.48
N ASN A 126 0.12 7.64 14.43
CA ASN A 126 0.76 8.95 14.58
C ASN A 126 2.15 9.03 13.95
N CYS A 127 2.58 8.03 13.17
CA CYS A 127 3.93 8.00 12.59
C CYS A 127 4.03 9.03 11.45
N SER A 128 4.87 10.05 11.62
CA SER A 128 5.18 11.06 10.60
C SER A 128 6.48 10.76 9.83
N GLU A 129 7.32 9.87 10.36
CA GLU A 129 8.60 9.47 9.81
C GLU A 129 8.91 8.03 10.14
N PHE A 130 9.47 7.30 9.17
CA PHE A 130 10.08 5.99 9.38
C PHE A 130 11.58 6.18 9.32
N VAL A 131 12.31 5.64 10.30
CA VAL A 131 13.76 5.76 10.39
C VAL A 131 14.36 4.36 10.44
N TYR A 132 14.98 3.97 9.33
CA TYR A 132 15.78 2.76 9.22
C TYR A 132 17.21 3.07 9.62
N THR A 133 17.80 2.25 10.50
CA THR A 133 19.25 2.28 10.74
C THR A 133 19.93 1.21 9.91
N LYS A 134 21.18 1.47 9.52
CA LYS A 134 21.99 0.56 8.71
C LYS A 134 23.21 0.11 9.49
N ASN A 135 23.59 -1.14 9.30
CA ASN A 135 24.85 -1.66 9.80
C ASN A 135 26.05 -1.13 8.97
N GLN A 136 27.27 -1.51 9.36
CA GLN A 136 28.52 -1.08 8.70
C GLN A 136 28.64 -1.50 7.23
N LEU A 137 27.84 -2.47 6.77
CA LEU A 137 27.79 -2.91 5.38
C LEU A 137 26.70 -2.18 4.57
N GLY A 138 25.94 -1.29 5.20
CA GLY A 138 24.85 -0.53 4.59
C GLY A 138 23.51 -1.27 4.55
N PHE A 139 23.37 -2.42 5.20
CA PHE A 139 22.10 -3.15 5.28
C PHE A 139 21.24 -2.64 6.44
N ARG A 140 19.92 -2.52 6.22
CA ARG A 140 18.95 -2.14 7.27
C ARG A 140 19.03 -3.14 8.43
N GLU A 141 19.20 -2.67 9.65
CA GLU A 141 19.28 -3.52 10.86
C GLU A 141 18.15 -3.24 11.86
N SER A 142 17.57 -2.04 11.82
CA SER A 142 16.38 -1.69 12.61
C SER A 142 15.49 -0.68 11.89
N LEU A 143 14.23 -0.61 12.32
CA LEU A 143 13.28 0.45 11.94
C LEU A 143 12.54 0.92 13.18
N HIS A 144 12.38 2.24 13.29
CA HIS A 144 11.48 2.85 14.27
C HIS A 144 10.72 4.03 13.67
N PHE A 145 9.75 4.52 14.42
CA PHE A 145 8.82 5.54 13.97
C PHE A 145 8.93 6.80 14.81
N LEU A 146 8.82 7.97 14.18
CA LEU A 146 8.73 9.26 14.87
C LEU A 146 7.37 9.90 14.62
N ASP A 147 6.84 10.62 15.61
CA ASP A 147 5.68 11.50 15.43
C ASP A 147 6.06 12.84 14.79
N SER A 148 5.12 13.79 14.68
CA SER A 148 5.38 15.11 14.09
C SER A 148 6.23 16.03 14.96
N PHE A 149 6.53 15.64 16.20
CA PHE A 149 7.37 16.33 17.16
C PHE A 149 8.72 15.62 17.37
N GLU A 150 9.05 14.66 16.50
CA GLU A 150 10.29 13.87 16.53
C GLU A 150 10.42 12.93 17.74
N ASN A 151 9.32 12.62 18.45
CA ASN A 151 9.33 11.59 19.50
C ASN A 151 9.15 10.20 18.90
N ARG A 152 9.83 9.19 19.44
CA ARG A 152 9.55 7.79 19.08
C ARG A 152 8.14 7.40 19.48
N VAL A 153 7.45 6.67 18.62
CA VAL A 153 6.05 6.23 18.84
C VAL A 153 5.79 4.81 18.36
N GLU A 154 4.80 4.16 18.97
CA GLU A 154 4.20 2.95 18.42
C GLU A 154 3.33 3.28 17.20
N ASN A 155 3.36 2.40 16.19
CA ASN A 155 2.42 2.46 15.08
C ASN A 155 1.05 1.87 15.48
N SER A 156 0.09 1.88 14.55
CA SER A 156 -1.29 1.39 14.75
C SER A 156 -1.41 -0.12 15.03
N TRP A 157 -0.31 -0.86 14.97
CA TRP A 157 -0.22 -2.28 15.31
C TRP A 157 0.58 -2.51 16.60
N ASN A 158 0.83 -1.45 17.37
CA ASN A 158 1.57 -1.46 18.63
C ASN A 158 3.05 -1.86 18.45
N ILE A 159 3.61 -1.60 17.26
CA ILE A 159 5.02 -1.85 16.98
C ILE A 159 5.77 -0.54 17.15
N PHE A 160 6.72 -0.53 18.08
CA PHE A 160 7.64 0.56 18.36
C PHE A 160 8.94 0.43 17.57
N GLU A 161 9.39 -0.81 17.37
CA GLU A 161 10.68 -1.11 16.75
C GLU A 161 10.66 -2.45 16.01
N TYR A 162 11.34 -2.48 14.87
CA TYR A 162 11.74 -3.69 14.17
C TYR A 162 13.24 -3.90 14.31
N THR A 163 13.68 -5.16 14.35
CA THR A 163 15.10 -5.52 14.21
C THR A 163 15.28 -6.67 13.24
N TRP A 164 16.40 -6.64 12.51
CA TRP A 164 16.76 -7.65 11.52
C TRP A 164 18.15 -8.21 11.75
N GLU A 165 18.26 -9.54 11.71
CA GLU A 165 19.53 -10.28 11.79
C GLU A 165 19.69 -11.13 10.52
N TYR A 166 20.81 -10.94 9.82
CA TYR A 166 21.11 -11.64 8.57
C TYR A 166 21.88 -12.92 8.85
N LEU A 167 21.38 -14.05 8.34
CA LEU A 167 21.94 -15.37 8.57
C LEU A 167 22.81 -15.83 7.40
N ASN A 168 23.71 -16.78 7.67
CA ASN A 168 24.63 -17.33 6.67
C ASN A 168 23.93 -18.17 5.59
N ASP A 169 22.71 -18.65 5.84
CA ASP A 169 21.88 -19.39 4.89
C ASP A 169 21.07 -18.46 3.96
N GLY A 170 21.25 -17.14 4.08
CA GLY A 170 20.50 -16.13 3.33
C GLY A 170 19.15 -15.78 3.95
N GLY A 171 18.76 -16.43 5.05
CA GLY A 171 17.57 -16.06 5.81
C GLY A 171 17.77 -14.78 6.62
N VAL A 172 16.66 -14.13 6.98
CA VAL A 172 16.65 -12.98 7.87
C VAL A 172 15.74 -13.25 9.04
N ILE A 173 16.23 -13.09 10.26
CA ILE A 173 15.37 -13.04 11.44
C ILE A 173 14.82 -11.63 11.58
N GLU A 174 13.50 -11.52 11.69
CA GLU A 174 12.81 -10.27 11.98
C GLU A 174 12.09 -10.36 13.33
N ASN A 175 12.29 -9.34 14.16
CA ASN A 175 11.57 -9.16 15.42
C ASN A 175 10.84 -7.83 15.43
N ARG A 176 9.76 -7.78 16.21
CA ARG A 176 8.96 -6.58 16.45
C ARG A 176 8.72 -6.43 17.94
N PHE A 177 8.91 -5.23 18.46
CA PHE A 177 8.71 -4.93 19.87
C PHE A 177 7.82 -3.71 20.04
N ASN A 178 7.04 -3.72 21.13
CA ASN A 178 6.33 -2.54 21.61
C ASN A 178 7.26 -1.66 22.48
N GLU A 179 6.75 -0.53 22.98
CA GLU A 179 7.53 0.43 23.79
C GLU A 179 8.05 -0.20 25.10
N GLU A 180 7.30 -1.16 25.66
CA GLU A 180 7.68 -1.96 26.84
C GLU A 180 8.67 -3.09 26.51
N LYS A 181 9.19 -3.17 25.28
CA LYS A 181 10.09 -4.22 24.76
C LYS A 181 9.48 -5.63 24.77
N LYS A 182 8.15 -5.74 24.80
CA LYS A 182 7.44 -7.00 24.60
C LYS A 182 7.33 -7.29 23.12
N GLN A 183 7.52 -8.55 22.76
CA GLN A 183 7.36 -9.00 21.39
C GLN A 183 5.89 -8.90 20.95
N VAL A 184 5.66 -8.42 19.73
CA VAL A 184 4.34 -8.26 19.14
C VAL A 184 4.24 -8.96 17.79
N SER A 185 3.01 -9.27 17.37
CA SER A 185 2.77 -9.95 16.10
C SER A 185 2.96 -9.03 14.90
N ILE A 186 3.02 -9.61 13.70
CA ILE A 186 3.16 -8.85 12.44
C ILE A 186 2.02 -7.84 12.22
N ARG A 187 0.77 -8.22 12.53
CA ARG A 187 -0.41 -7.35 12.52
C ARG A 187 -1.57 -7.98 13.33
N PRO A 188 -2.58 -7.20 13.73
CA PRO A 188 -3.79 -7.75 14.36
C PRO A 188 -4.44 -8.83 13.48
N GLY A 189 -4.80 -9.97 14.09
CA GLY A 189 -5.39 -11.11 13.40
C GLY A 189 -4.41 -11.99 12.62
N PHE A 190 -3.10 -11.68 12.63
CA PHE A 190 -2.05 -12.53 12.09
C PHE A 190 -0.93 -12.69 13.13
N GLU A 191 -1.01 -13.76 13.92
CA GLU A 191 -0.24 -13.97 15.15
C GLU A 191 1.12 -14.63 14.91
N PHE A 192 1.89 -14.13 13.94
CA PHE A 192 3.30 -14.46 13.80
C PHE A 192 4.16 -13.43 14.52
N TYR A 193 5.09 -13.87 15.38
CA TYR A 193 5.82 -13.00 16.31
C TYR A 193 7.32 -12.86 15.98
N ARG A 194 8.06 -13.98 15.89
CA ARG A 194 9.46 -14.00 15.45
C ARG A 194 9.48 -14.66 14.08
N LEU A 195 9.94 -13.93 13.08
CA LEU A 195 9.93 -14.42 11.72
C LEU A 195 11.33 -14.81 11.28
N LYS A 196 11.45 -15.97 10.64
CA LYS A 196 12.55 -16.26 9.71
C LYS A 196 12.02 -16.08 8.29
N LEU A 197 12.59 -15.11 7.59
CA LEU A 197 12.20 -14.68 6.26
C LEU A 197 13.21 -15.22 5.24
N TYR A 198 12.71 -15.69 4.09
CA TYR A 198 13.53 -15.99 2.92
C TYR A 198 13.02 -15.22 1.72
N PHE A 199 13.95 -14.89 0.84
CA PHE A 199 13.71 -14.14 -0.38
C PHE A 199 14.18 -14.96 -1.58
N ASN A 200 13.45 -14.84 -2.69
CA ASN A 200 13.88 -15.39 -3.96
C ASN A 200 15.03 -14.57 -4.58
N ASN A 201 15.57 -15.03 -5.71
CA ASN A 201 16.70 -14.35 -6.38
C ASN A 201 16.37 -12.94 -6.92
N ALA A 202 15.08 -12.56 -7.04
CA ALA A 202 14.66 -11.21 -7.39
C ALA A 202 14.54 -10.28 -6.16
N GLY A 203 14.68 -10.84 -4.95
CA GLY A 203 14.53 -10.16 -3.68
C GLY A 203 13.07 -10.06 -3.20
N HIS A 204 12.14 -10.81 -3.78
CA HIS A 204 10.77 -10.92 -3.26
C HIS A 204 10.72 -11.95 -2.15
N ILE A 205 9.90 -11.69 -1.14
CA ILE A 205 9.67 -12.65 -0.07
C ILE A 205 9.07 -13.94 -0.65
N SER A 206 9.63 -15.08 -0.28
CA SER A 206 9.19 -16.39 -0.75
C SER A 206 8.74 -17.32 0.37
N LEU A 207 9.22 -17.11 1.59
CA LEU A 207 8.81 -17.91 2.74
C LEU A 207 8.90 -17.08 4.02
N MET A 208 7.83 -17.10 4.80
CA MET A 208 7.79 -16.63 6.18
C MET A 208 7.61 -17.82 7.11
N GLN A 209 8.42 -17.90 8.15
CA GLN A 209 8.31 -18.93 9.19
C GLN A 209 8.18 -18.27 10.55
N ASN A 210 7.13 -18.59 11.31
CA ASN A 210 6.99 -18.24 12.71
C ASN A 210 7.80 -19.22 13.55
N ILE A 211 8.76 -18.71 14.32
CA ILE A 211 9.73 -19.52 15.05
C ILE A 211 9.81 -19.15 16.53
N ASP A 212 10.28 -20.06 17.37
CA ASP A 212 10.69 -19.76 18.74
C ASP A 212 12.11 -19.15 18.77
N LYS A 213 12.64 -18.93 19.98
CA LYS A 213 13.99 -18.38 20.18
C LYS A 213 15.10 -19.38 19.82
N GLU A 214 14.81 -20.68 19.83
CA GLU A 214 15.70 -21.76 19.38
C GLU A 214 15.68 -21.97 17.86
N GLY A 215 14.71 -21.37 17.15
CA GLY A 215 14.54 -21.47 15.71
C GLY A 215 13.60 -22.59 15.26
N ASN A 216 12.85 -23.22 16.18
CA ASN A 216 11.84 -24.22 15.83
C ASN A 216 10.55 -23.54 15.38
N LEU A 217 9.83 -24.15 14.44
CA LEU A 217 8.54 -23.66 13.97
C LEU A 217 7.49 -23.66 15.09
N VAL A 218 6.73 -22.57 15.18
CA VAL A 218 5.65 -22.39 16.16
C VAL A 218 4.35 -22.10 15.44
N GLU A 219 3.34 -22.92 15.69
CA GLU A 219 2.00 -22.68 15.17
C GLU A 219 1.30 -21.58 15.96
N ASN A 220 0.55 -20.74 15.26
CA ASN A 220 -0.39 -19.83 15.89
C ASN A 220 -1.73 -20.52 16.20
N ASN A 221 -2.71 -19.76 16.66
CA ASN A 221 -4.01 -20.30 17.05
C ASN A 221 -4.82 -20.95 15.90
N SER A 222 -4.42 -20.74 14.64
CA SER A 222 -5.02 -21.40 13.48
C SER A 222 -4.30 -22.68 13.04
N GLY A 223 -3.22 -23.09 13.73
CA GLY A 223 -2.36 -24.21 13.30
C GLY A 223 -1.32 -23.83 12.25
N ALA A 224 -1.35 -22.59 11.74
CA ALA A 224 -0.35 -22.10 10.80
C ALA A 224 0.97 -21.72 11.48
N SER A 225 2.10 -22.08 10.88
CA SER A 225 3.43 -21.63 11.28
C SER A 225 4.26 -21.04 10.13
N GLN A 226 3.80 -21.17 8.89
CA GLN A 226 4.52 -20.68 7.73
C GLN A 226 3.57 -20.18 6.65
N ASP A 227 4.02 -19.18 5.90
CA ASP A 227 3.41 -18.77 4.65
C ASP A 227 4.45 -18.87 3.52
N ASN A 228 4.20 -19.74 2.56
CA ASN A 228 4.99 -19.84 1.33
C ASN A 228 4.35 -18.96 0.25
N ILE A 229 5.14 -18.08 -0.34
CA ILE A 229 4.70 -17.00 -1.22
C ILE A 229 5.33 -17.18 -2.60
N THR A 230 4.50 -17.19 -3.62
CA THR A 230 4.94 -17.25 -5.02
C THR A 230 4.65 -15.93 -5.71
N THR A 231 5.70 -15.33 -6.28
CA THR A 231 5.60 -14.14 -7.13
C THR A 231 6.05 -14.44 -8.56
N ASN A 232 5.57 -13.66 -9.52
CA ASN A 232 6.17 -13.64 -10.86
C ASN A 232 7.39 -12.70 -10.90
N SER A 233 8.05 -12.61 -12.07
CA SER A 233 9.22 -11.75 -12.28
C SER A 233 8.95 -10.25 -12.05
N ASN A 234 7.69 -9.82 -12.13
CA ASN A 234 7.28 -8.44 -11.90
C ASN A 234 6.88 -8.21 -10.42
N GLY A 235 7.06 -9.19 -9.53
CA GLY A 235 6.67 -9.08 -8.13
C GLY A 235 5.17 -9.11 -7.88
N ASN A 236 4.34 -9.56 -8.83
CA ASN A 236 2.92 -9.81 -8.56
C ASN A 236 2.78 -11.04 -7.68
N PHE A 237 1.97 -10.93 -6.63
CA PHE A 237 1.67 -11.99 -5.66
C PHE A 237 0.72 -13.02 -6.26
N LEU A 238 1.25 -14.08 -6.87
CA LEU A 238 0.46 -15.08 -7.59
C LEU A 238 -0.25 -16.05 -6.65
N GLN A 239 0.42 -16.40 -5.55
CA GLN A 239 -0.08 -17.43 -4.67
C GLN A 239 0.50 -17.28 -3.26
N TRP A 240 -0.30 -17.64 -2.27
CA TRP A 240 0.20 -18.02 -0.94
C TRP A 240 -0.27 -19.41 -0.56
N GLN A 241 0.54 -20.11 0.22
CA GLN A 241 0.20 -21.35 0.88
C GLN A 241 0.45 -21.21 2.37
N VAL A 242 -0.52 -21.61 3.18
CA VAL A 242 -0.43 -21.64 4.63
C VAL A 242 0.00 -23.05 5.04
N LEU A 243 1.06 -23.16 5.84
CA LEU A 243 1.61 -24.45 6.27
C LEU A 243 1.71 -24.55 7.79
N ASN A 244 1.44 -25.74 8.32
CA ASN A 244 1.69 -26.09 9.72
C ASN A 244 3.19 -26.38 9.98
N ASN A 245 3.55 -26.73 11.22
CA ASN A 245 4.96 -26.94 11.57
C ASN A 245 5.54 -28.28 11.04
N GLN A 246 4.70 -29.16 10.47
CA GLN A 246 5.11 -30.33 9.69
C GLN A 246 5.19 -30.07 8.18
N TYR A 247 5.14 -28.81 7.72
CA TYR A 247 5.20 -28.44 6.30
C TYR A 247 4.02 -28.97 5.48
N GLN A 248 2.88 -29.23 6.12
CA GLN A 248 1.64 -29.64 5.45
C GLN A 248 0.73 -28.43 5.28
N LEU A 249 -0.06 -28.42 4.21
CA LEU A 249 -1.11 -27.41 4.01
C LEU A 249 -2.08 -27.44 5.19
N GLU A 250 -2.42 -26.25 5.68
CA GLU A 250 -3.34 -26.06 6.80
C GLU A 250 -4.24 -24.87 6.45
N LYS A 251 -5.55 -24.99 6.66
CA LYS A 251 -6.40 -23.79 6.65
C LYS A 251 -6.07 -22.95 7.88
N GLY A 252 -5.57 -21.76 7.64
CA GLY A 252 -5.22 -20.86 8.72
C GLY A 252 -4.84 -19.48 8.22
N ASN A 253 -4.33 -18.67 9.16
CA ASN A 253 -4.13 -17.24 8.98
C ASN A 253 -5.41 -16.53 8.49
N GLY A 254 -5.40 -15.21 8.31
CA GLY A 254 -6.43 -14.59 7.47
C GLY A 254 -6.10 -14.93 6.01
N PRO A 255 -7.00 -15.50 5.19
CA PRO A 255 -8.46 -15.52 5.31
C PRO A 255 -9.10 -16.89 5.67
N ASP A 256 -8.42 -17.75 6.41
CA ASP A 256 -8.84 -19.12 6.81
C ASP A 256 -8.98 -20.07 5.60
N VAL A 257 -7.92 -20.12 4.79
CA VAL A 257 -7.79 -20.97 3.60
C VAL A 257 -6.38 -21.54 3.55
N ALA A 258 -6.17 -22.66 2.88
CA ALA A 258 -4.84 -23.27 2.78
C ALA A 258 -4.02 -22.67 1.64
N ILE A 259 -4.69 -22.31 0.53
CA ILE A 259 -4.06 -21.70 -0.65
C ILE A 259 -4.94 -20.58 -1.15
N GLY A 260 -4.32 -19.47 -1.53
CA GLY A 260 -4.95 -18.49 -2.41
C GLY A 260 -4.18 -18.33 -3.70
N LEU A 261 -4.93 -18.22 -4.81
CA LEU A 261 -4.41 -18.05 -6.15
C LEU A 261 -4.93 -16.73 -6.72
N GLN A 262 -4.05 -15.94 -7.32
CA GLN A 262 -4.38 -14.67 -7.94
C GLN A 262 -3.93 -14.64 -9.40
N GLU A 263 -4.78 -14.10 -10.25
CA GLU A 263 -4.51 -13.84 -11.65
C GLU A 263 -4.39 -12.34 -11.91
N PHE A 264 -3.42 -11.93 -12.72
CA PHE A 264 -3.15 -10.53 -13.02
C PHE A 264 -3.21 -10.26 -14.52
N ASN A 265 -3.71 -9.08 -14.89
CA ASN A 265 -3.59 -8.59 -16.26
C ASN A 265 -2.19 -8.00 -16.55
N GLU A 266 -1.99 -7.51 -17.77
CA GLU A 266 -0.74 -6.92 -18.24
C GLU A 266 -0.31 -5.65 -17.47
N PHE A 267 -1.24 -5.00 -16.77
CA PHE A 267 -0.97 -3.82 -15.94
C PHE A 267 -0.73 -4.18 -14.46
N GLY A 268 -0.70 -5.46 -14.12
CA GLY A 268 -0.46 -5.93 -12.75
C GLY A 268 -1.67 -5.80 -11.84
N TYR A 269 -2.89 -5.71 -12.37
CA TYR A 269 -4.11 -5.67 -11.58
C TYR A 269 -4.70 -7.07 -11.40
N GLU A 270 -5.11 -7.42 -10.18
CA GLU A 270 -5.78 -8.69 -9.87
C GLU A 270 -7.11 -8.78 -10.61
N ILE A 271 -7.20 -9.66 -11.60
CA ILE A 271 -8.44 -9.95 -12.35
C ILE A 271 -9.17 -11.19 -11.84
N GLY A 272 -8.49 -12.03 -11.05
CA GLY A 272 -9.02 -13.28 -10.53
C GLY A 272 -8.47 -13.61 -9.14
N LEU A 273 -9.31 -14.19 -8.31
CA LEU A 273 -8.95 -14.76 -7.00
C LEU A 273 -9.66 -16.11 -6.84
N GLU A 274 -8.94 -17.11 -6.34
CA GLU A 274 -9.47 -18.42 -5.97
C GLU A 274 -8.87 -18.88 -4.63
N HIS A 275 -9.72 -19.41 -3.75
CA HIS A 275 -9.31 -20.00 -2.48
C HIS A 275 -9.48 -21.51 -2.47
N LEU A 276 -8.47 -22.24 -1.98
CA LEU A 276 -8.48 -23.69 -1.89
C LEU A 276 -8.24 -24.18 -0.45
N ASP A 277 -8.80 -25.34 -0.15
CA ASP A 277 -8.53 -26.11 1.06
C ASP A 277 -7.22 -26.92 0.94
N GLU A 278 -6.88 -27.66 1.99
CA GLU A 278 -5.67 -28.48 2.11
C GLU A 278 -5.60 -29.61 1.06
N ASN A 279 -6.74 -29.94 0.45
CA ASN A 279 -6.88 -30.96 -0.59
C ASN A 279 -6.92 -30.35 -2.00
N ASN A 280 -6.56 -29.07 -2.15
CA ASN A 280 -6.66 -28.29 -3.39
C ASN A 280 -8.09 -28.19 -3.94
N LYS A 281 -9.10 -28.25 -3.06
CA LYS A 281 -10.50 -28.07 -3.47
C LYS A 281 -10.96 -26.64 -3.18
N PRO A 282 -11.78 -26.04 -4.07
CA PRO A 282 -12.31 -24.70 -3.85
C PRO A 282 -13.12 -24.61 -2.56
N ILE A 283 -12.90 -23.56 -1.80
CA ILE A 283 -13.58 -23.32 -0.52
C ILE A 283 -13.90 -21.84 -0.36
N TYR A 284 -14.93 -21.52 0.43
CA TYR A 284 -15.13 -20.15 0.89
C TYR A 284 -14.21 -19.84 2.06
N SER A 285 -13.49 -18.71 1.97
CA SER A 285 -12.75 -18.12 3.09
C SER A 285 -13.68 -17.75 4.25
N ALA A 286 -13.12 -17.44 5.43
CA ALA A 286 -13.85 -16.82 6.54
C ALA A 286 -14.53 -15.49 6.18
N TYR A 287 -14.06 -14.79 5.14
CA TYR A 287 -14.73 -13.59 4.61
C TYR A 287 -15.86 -13.89 3.63
N GLY A 288 -16.19 -15.16 3.37
CA GLY A 288 -17.29 -15.54 2.49
C GLY A 288 -17.03 -15.40 0.99
N ILE A 289 -15.76 -15.37 0.57
CA ILE A 289 -15.34 -15.38 -0.84
C ILE A 289 -14.72 -16.75 -1.17
N CYS A 290 -15.22 -17.42 -2.21
CA CYS A 290 -14.57 -18.61 -2.78
C CYS A 290 -13.75 -18.24 -4.00
N ARG A 291 -14.42 -17.64 -5.00
CA ARG A 291 -13.77 -17.06 -6.17
C ARG A 291 -14.29 -15.68 -6.46
N SER A 292 -13.48 -14.87 -7.12
CA SER A 292 -13.94 -13.59 -7.67
C SER A 292 -13.27 -13.25 -9.00
N LYS A 293 -13.96 -12.46 -9.82
CA LYS A 293 -13.41 -11.82 -11.01
C LYS A 293 -13.60 -10.32 -10.93
N THR A 294 -12.57 -9.59 -11.32
CA THR A 294 -12.52 -8.13 -11.21
C THR A 294 -12.26 -7.50 -12.58
N LYS A 295 -12.99 -6.42 -12.88
CA LYS A 295 -12.82 -5.66 -14.13
C LYS A 295 -12.42 -4.22 -13.84
N PHE A 296 -11.57 -3.70 -14.72
CA PHE A 296 -10.96 -2.38 -14.58
C PHE A 296 -11.29 -1.49 -15.78
N ASP A 297 -11.44 -0.20 -15.52
CA ASP A 297 -11.60 0.83 -16.56
C ASP A 297 -10.24 1.13 -17.23
N LYS A 298 -10.24 2.06 -18.20
CA LYS A 298 -9.03 2.48 -18.93
C LYS A 298 -7.94 3.10 -18.04
N TYR A 299 -8.32 3.65 -16.88
CA TYR A 299 -7.39 4.25 -15.92
C TYR A 299 -6.87 3.22 -14.91
N GLY A 300 -7.46 2.02 -14.87
CA GLY A 300 -7.16 0.97 -13.89
C GLY A 300 -8.02 1.02 -12.65
N ASN A 301 -9.11 1.79 -12.60
CA ASN A 301 -10.04 1.72 -11.48
C ASN A 301 -10.96 0.49 -11.61
N ILE A 302 -11.33 -0.15 -10.49
CA ILE A 302 -12.35 -1.23 -10.53
C ILE A 302 -13.68 -0.59 -10.88
N TYR A 303 -14.37 -1.13 -11.88
CA TYR A 303 -15.77 -0.78 -12.13
C TYR A 303 -16.73 -1.95 -11.86
N GLU A 304 -16.22 -3.18 -11.76
CA GLU A 304 -17.05 -4.36 -11.46
C GLU A 304 -16.24 -5.44 -10.72
N ARG A 305 -16.86 -6.09 -9.73
CA ARG A 305 -16.39 -7.36 -9.17
C ARG A 305 -17.54 -8.33 -9.02
N THR A 306 -17.31 -9.60 -9.40
CA THR A 306 -18.30 -10.70 -9.36
C THR A 306 -17.76 -11.87 -8.54
N PHE A 307 -18.63 -12.63 -7.89
CA PHE A 307 -18.26 -13.78 -7.03
C PHE A 307 -18.83 -15.10 -7.55
N TYR A 308 -18.12 -16.19 -7.31
CA TYR A 308 -18.48 -17.52 -7.80
C TYR A 308 -18.33 -18.57 -6.69
N ASN A 309 -19.14 -19.63 -6.77
CA ASN A 309 -19.09 -20.77 -5.86
C ASN A 309 -17.94 -21.75 -6.22
N GLU A 310 -17.90 -22.87 -5.51
CA GLU A 310 -16.95 -23.97 -5.69
C GLU A 310 -17.03 -24.62 -7.08
N ALA A 311 -18.20 -24.60 -7.72
CA ALA A 311 -18.44 -25.08 -9.08
C ALA A 311 -18.15 -24.03 -10.17
N ASN A 312 -17.61 -22.86 -9.79
CA ASN A 312 -17.36 -21.72 -10.68
C ASN A 312 -18.63 -21.12 -11.32
N GLU A 313 -19.77 -21.25 -10.65
CA GLU A 313 -21.04 -20.67 -11.03
C GLU A 313 -21.28 -19.35 -10.27
N PRO A 314 -22.01 -18.38 -10.86
CA PRO A 314 -22.37 -17.14 -10.17
C PRO A 314 -22.98 -17.41 -8.79
N SER A 315 -22.39 -16.81 -7.75
CA SER A 315 -22.87 -16.95 -6.38
C SER A 315 -22.65 -15.69 -5.57
N VAL A 316 -23.24 -15.64 -4.38
CA VAL A 316 -23.14 -14.48 -3.49
C VAL A 316 -21.93 -14.61 -2.58
N HIS A 317 -21.31 -13.47 -2.28
CA HIS A 317 -20.40 -13.33 -1.16
C HIS A 317 -21.15 -13.68 0.14
N LYS A 318 -20.77 -14.77 0.83
CA LYS A 318 -21.59 -15.35 1.92
C LYS A 318 -21.86 -14.39 3.09
N GLU A 319 -20.89 -13.54 3.42
CA GLU A 319 -21.03 -12.51 4.45
C GLU A 319 -21.80 -11.27 3.97
N ALA A 320 -21.49 -10.78 2.77
CA ALA A 320 -22.02 -9.51 2.28
C ALA A 320 -23.37 -9.63 1.55
N GLY A 321 -23.72 -10.81 1.05
CA GLY A 321 -25.03 -11.16 0.49
C GLY A 321 -25.29 -10.72 -0.95
N TYR A 322 -24.29 -10.24 -1.68
CA TYR A 322 -24.42 -9.85 -3.10
C TYR A 322 -23.47 -10.67 -3.97
N HIS A 323 -23.83 -10.83 -5.24
CA HIS A 323 -23.02 -11.52 -6.26
C HIS A 323 -22.08 -10.55 -6.97
N LYS A 324 -22.54 -9.32 -7.21
CA LYS A 324 -21.84 -8.33 -8.00
C LYS A 324 -21.84 -6.98 -7.32
N LEU A 325 -20.72 -6.28 -7.37
CA LEU A 325 -20.65 -4.83 -7.12
C LEU A 325 -20.28 -4.10 -8.39
N ILE A 326 -20.85 -2.91 -8.58
CA ILE A 326 -20.51 -1.99 -9.66
C ILE A 326 -20.05 -0.67 -9.04
N ILE A 327 -18.98 -0.10 -9.58
CA ILE A 327 -18.46 1.21 -9.19
C ILE A 327 -18.49 2.12 -10.40
N GLU A 328 -19.19 3.25 -10.25
CA GLU A 328 -19.20 4.32 -11.24
C GLU A 328 -18.18 5.38 -10.83
N TRP A 329 -17.38 5.81 -11.80
CA TRP A 329 -16.39 6.87 -11.65
C TRP A 329 -16.81 8.09 -12.46
N ASP A 330 -16.24 9.25 -12.14
CA ASP A 330 -16.29 10.41 -13.03
C ASP A 330 -15.58 10.13 -14.36
N GLU A 331 -15.83 10.94 -15.38
CA GLU A 331 -15.25 10.75 -16.72
C GLU A 331 -13.70 10.75 -16.71
N PRO A 332 -13.04 11.61 -15.91
CA PRO A 332 -11.59 11.55 -15.69
C PRO A 332 -11.08 10.33 -14.91
N GLY A 333 -11.95 9.55 -14.24
CA GLY A 333 -11.55 8.41 -13.42
C GLY A 333 -10.82 8.77 -12.12
N ASN A 334 -11.05 9.97 -11.60
CA ASN A 334 -10.48 10.46 -10.35
C ASN A 334 -11.33 10.06 -9.15
N ASP A 335 -12.64 10.26 -9.25
CA ASP A 335 -13.58 10.21 -8.13
C ASP A 335 -14.68 9.19 -8.36
N ARG A 336 -14.99 8.43 -7.32
CA ARG A 336 -16.09 7.47 -7.34
C ARG A 336 -17.39 8.22 -7.17
N ASN A 337 -18.37 8.03 -8.04
CA ASN A 337 -19.70 8.64 -7.93
C ASN A 337 -20.70 7.74 -7.21
N LEU A 338 -20.67 6.45 -7.53
CA LEU A 338 -21.66 5.47 -7.05
C LEU A 338 -21.01 4.10 -6.85
N LEU A 339 -21.45 3.38 -5.81
CA LEU A 339 -21.19 1.97 -5.60
C LEU A 339 -22.53 1.27 -5.39
N THR A 340 -22.84 0.24 -6.16
CA THR A 340 -24.12 -0.51 -6.10
C THR A 340 -23.88 -2.02 -5.98
N TYR A 341 -24.85 -2.75 -5.41
CA TYR A 341 -24.78 -4.20 -5.22
C TYR A 341 -25.94 -4.94 -5.89
N TYR A 342 -25.64 -6.07 -6.53
CA TYR A 342 -26.62 -6.86 -7.28
C TYR A 342 -26.58 -8.34 -6.90
N ASP A 343 -27.73 -8.99 -6.99
CA ASP A 343 -27.86 -10.44 -6.90
C ASP A 343 -27.38 -11.14 -8.19
N ILE A 344 -27.53 -12.47 -8.24
CA ILE A 344 -27.14 -13.31 -9.38
C ILE A 344 -27.95 -13.03 -10.66
N ASP A 345 -29.16 -12.50 -10.50
CA ASP A 345 -30.08 -12.18 -11.59
C ASP A 345 -29.92 -10.72 -12.07
N ASN A 346 -28.94 -10.00 -11.51
CA ASN A 346 -28.66 -8.58 -11.74
C ASN A 346 -29.73 -7.62 -11.19
N ASN A 347 -30.53 -8.04 -10.22
CA ASN A 347 -31.44 -7.14 -9.52
C ASN A 347 -30.71 -6.41 -8.37
N PRO A 348 -31.07 -5.13 -8.08
CA PRO A 348 -30.60 -4.42 -6.90
C PRO A 348 -30.83 -5.20 -5.60
N VAL A 349 -29.77 -5.41 -4.82
CA VAL A 349 -29.85 -6.10 -3.51
C VAL A 349 -29.21 -5.27 -2.40
N ILE A 350 -29.69 -5.47 -1.17
CA ILE A 350 -29.14 -4.85 0.04
C ILE A 350 -27.95 -5.64 0.55
N HIS A 351 -26.84 -4.96 0.87
CA HIS A 351 -25.72 -5.55 1.59
C HIS A 351 -26.20 -6.14 2.92
N LYS A 352 -26.06 -7.46 3.11
CA LYS A 352 -26.66 -8.23 4.20
C LYS A 352 -26.36 -7.66 5.60
N THR A 353 -25.09 -7.39 5.88
CA THR A 353 -24.65 -6.87 7.19
C THR A 353 -24.75 -5.35 7.32
N ARG A 354 -24.56 -4.57 6.24
CA ARG A 354 -24.53 -3.10 6.32
C ARG A 354 -25.86 -2.41 6.03
N GLY A 355 -26.77 -3.05 5.30
CA GLY A 355 -28.17 -2.60 5.18
C GLY A 355 -28.48 -1.57 4.08
N TYR A 356 -27.61 -1.35 3.11
CA TYR A 356 -27.86 -0.48 1.94
C TYR A 356 -27.56 -1.20 0.61
N HIS A 357 -28.17 -0.72 -0.47
CA HIS A 357 -27.91 -1.17 -1.84
C HIS A 357 -26.84 -0.31 -2.51
N ALA A 358 -26.88 1.00 -2.28
CA ALA A 358 -25.99 1.94 -2.94
C ALA A 358 -25.30 2.90 -1.97
N VAL A 359 -24.10 3.34 -2.37
CA VAL A 359 -23.35 4.43 -1.74
C VAL A 359 -23.10 5.50 -2.77
N LYS A 360 -23.66 6.69 -2.56
CA LYS A 360 -23.45 7.86 -3.41
C LYS A 360 -22.41 8.78 -2.77
N TYR A 361 -21.51 9.29 -3.59
CA TYR A 361 -20.46 10.22 -3.21
C TYR A 361 -20.68 11.54 -3.94
N GLU A 362 -20.51 12.66 -3.24
CA GLU A 362 -20.69 13.99 -3.82
C GLU A 362 -19.47 14.85 -3.48
N TYR A 363 -19.01 15.62 -4.47
CA TYR A 363 -17.76 16.37 -4.39
C TYR A 363 -17.97 17.85 -4.73
N ASN A 364 -17.13 18.71 -4.17
CA ASN A 364 -16.95 20.09 -4.59
C ASN A 364 -15.49 20.29 -4.97
N GLY A 365 -15.20 20.35 -6.28
CA GLY A 365 -13.82 20.17 -6.77
C GLY A 365 -13.28 18.81 -6.34
N ASN A 366 -12.07 18.79 -5.77
CA ASN A 366 -11.42 17.56 -5.28
C ASN A 366 -11.82 17.18 -3.85
N ASN A 367 -12.73 17.92 -3.22
CA ASN A 367 -13.15 17.69 -1.84
C ASN A 367 -14.44 16.87 -1.80
N LEU A 368 -14.40 15.70 -1.17
CA LEU A 368 -15.58 14.87 -0.90
C LEU A 368 -16.45 15.56 0.15
N ILE A 369 -17.63 16.07 -0.23
CA ILE A 369 -18.49 16.81 0.68
C ILE A 369 -19.60 15.96 1.31
N LYS A 370 -19.96 14.82 0.70
CA LYS A 370 -21.05 13.98 1.21
C LYS A 370 -20.91 12.52 0.78
N ILE A 371 -21.27 11.60 1.69
CA ILE A 371 -21.51 10.19 1.40
C ILE A 371 -22.91 9.84 1.86
N SER A 372 -23.75 9.27 0.99
CA SER A 372 -25.11 8.83 1.31
C SER A 372 -25.30 7.32 1.09
N TYR A 373 -25.98 6.66 2.04
CA TYR A 373 -26.35 5.25 1.96
C TYR A 373 -27.81 5.11 1.55
N LEU A 374 -28.06 4.35 0.50
CA LEU A 374 -29.35 4.30 -0.18
C LEU A 374 -29.90 2.87 -0.26
N ASP A 375 -31.21 2.73 -0.16
CA ASP A 375 -31.92 1.47 -0.41
C ASP A 375 -32.05 1.16 -1.92
N THR A 376 -32.78 0.09 -2.26
CA THR A 376 -33.01 -0.33 -3.65
C THR A 376 -33.91 0.62 -4.46
N SER A 377 -34.58 1.57 -3.80
CA SER A 377 -35.35 2.65 -4.43
C SER A 377 -34.58 3.97 -4.49
N TYR A 378 -33.28 3.95 -4.15
CA TYR A 378 -32.41 5.13 -4.03
C TYR A 378 -32.87 6.15 -2.98
N ALA A 379 -33.62 5.72 -1.97
CA ALA A 379 -33.96 6.55 -0.81
C ALA A 379 -32.93 6.36 0.32
N LEU A 380 -32.73 7.40 1.14
CA LEU A 380 -31.82 7.34 2.29
C LEU A 380 -32.25 6.25 3.29
N VAL A 381 -31.29 5.42 3.70
CA VAL A 381 -31.49 4.37 4.70
C VAL A 381 -30.44 4.46 5.79
N ASN A 382 -30.82 4.13 7.02
CA ASN A 382 -29.85 3.96 8.11
C ASN A 382 -29.08 2.68 7.91
N ARG A 383 -27.75 2.76 7.95
CA ARG A 383 -26.91 1.58 8.00
C ARG A 383 -27.26 0.72 9.22
N ARG A 384 -27.27 -0.60 9.04
CA ARG A 384 -27.54 -1.57 10.11
C ARG A 384 -26.45 -1.62 11.17
N ASP A 385 -25.20 -1.35 10.79
CA ASP A 385 -24.04 -1.53 11.67
C ASP A 385 -23.77 -0.34 12.60
N ASN A 386 -24.20 0.87 12.24
CA ASN A 386 -23.95 2.07 13.05
C ASN A 386 -25.06 3.13 13.04
N GLY A 387 -26.18 2.87 12.36
CA GLY A 387 -27.32 3.79 12.28
C GLY A 387 -27.14 5.01 11.38
N ILE A 388 -25.97 5.22 10.78
CA ILE A 388 -25.67 6.40 9.95
C ILE A 388 -26.32 6.22 8.56
N SER A 389 -26.99 7.26 8.05
CA SER A 389 -27.53 7.32 6.69
C SER A 389 -26.72 8.19 5.75
N TYR A 390 -26.09 9.26 6.26
CA TYR A 390 -25.12 10.01 5.46
C TYR A 390 -24.08 10.73 6.34
N PHE A 391 -22.93 10.99 5.72
CA PHE A 391 -21.87 11.83 6.25
C PHE A 391 -21.85 13.17 5.51
N SER A 392 -21.54 14.25 6.23
CA SER A 392 -21.21 15.55 5.63
C SER A 392 -19.82 15.99 6.08
N TYR A 393 -19.00 16.41 5.13
CA TYR A 393 -17.62 16.79 5.36
C TYR A 393 -17.48 18.30 5.20
N GLN A 394 -16.86 18.93 6.19
CA GLN A 394 -16.62 20.37 6.19
C GLN A 394 -15.13 20.65 6.02
N TYR A 395 -14.85 21.75 5.33
CA TYR A 395 -13.52 22.17 4.97
C TYR A 395 -13.35 23.65 5.26
N ASP A 396 -12.15 24.06 5.68
CA ASP A 396 -11.79 25.47 5.75
C ASP A 396 -11.50 26.06 4.35
N ASN A 397 -11.17 27.35 4.31
CA ASN A 397 -10.89 28.06 3.05
C ASN A 397 -9.62 27.56 2.34
N GLU A 398 -8.75 26.84 3.04
CA GLU A 398 -7.54 26.21 2.50
C GLU A 398 -7.84 24.76 2.03
N GLY A 399 -9.09 24.33 2.17
CA GLY A 399 -9.58 23.02 1.80
C GLY A 399 -9.25 21.94 2.80
N LYS A 400 -8.72 22.24 3.99
CA LYS A 400 -8.41 21.25 5.04
C LYS A 400 -9.70 20.83 5.73
N GLN A 401 -9.88 19.52 5.87
CA GLN A 401 -11.08 18.97 6.51
C GLN A 401 -11.12 19.37 7.98
N THR A 402 -12.19 20.06 8.39
CA THR A 402 -12.38 20.50 9.78
C THR A 402 -13.28 19.54 10.55
N ASP A 403 -14.33 19.01 9.92
CA ASP A 403 -15.35 18.22 10.59
C ASP A 403 -15.89 17.09 9.71
N ILE A 404 -16.34 16.02 10.39
CA ILE A 404 -17.16 14.96 9.81
C ILE A 404 -18.45 14.87 10.63
N LEU A 405 -19.55 15.28 10.03
CA LEU A 405 -20.88 15.24 10.62
C LEU A 405 -21.59 13.95 10.20
N ARG A 406 -22.29 13.32 11.14
CA ARG A 406 -22.99 12.03 10.97
C ARG A 406 -24.48 12.24 11.17
N PHE A 407 -25.29 11.71 10.27
CA PHE A 407 -26.75 11.88 10.33
C PHE A 407 -27.47 10.56 10.10
N ASP A 408 -28.61 10.39 10.75
CA ASP A 408 -29.58 9.37 10.37
C ASP A 408 -30.38 9.81 9.13
N LYS A 409 -31.27 8.92 8.65
CA LYS A 409 -32.08 9.10 7.44
C LYS A 409 -33.09 10.25 7.54
N ASP A 410 -33.46 10.64 8.77
CA ASP A 410 -34.40 11.71 9.05
C ASP A 410 -33.67 13.06 9.22
N GLY A 411 -32.34 13.07 9.07
CA GLY A 411 -31.50 14.26 9.16
C GLY A 411 -31.11 14.64 10.58
N LYS A 412 -31.35 13.77 11.57
CA LYS A 412 -30.91 14.01 12.95
C LYS A 412 -29.42 13.69 13.06
N LYS A 413 -28.67 14.62 13.66
CA LYS A 413 -27.25 14.45 13.96
C LYS A 413 -27.05 13.37 15.04
N LEU A 414 -26.11 12.46 14.81
CA LEU A 414 -25.74 11.35 15.71
C LEU A 414 -24.54 11.67 16.59
#